data_AF-A0A0X3W8Q0-F1
#
_entry.id   AF-A0A0X3W8Q0-F1
#
_cell.length_a   1.000
_cell.length_b   1.000
_cell.length_c   1.000
_cell.angle_alpha   90.00
_cell.angle_beta   90.00
_cell.angle_gamma   90.00
#
_symmetry.space_group_name_H-M   'P 1'
#
loop_
_entity.id
_entity.type
_entity.pdbx_description
1 polymer ?
#
loop_
_entity_poly.entity_id
_entity_poly.type
_entity_poly.pdbx_seq_one_letter_code
_entity_poly.pdbx_strand_id
1 'polypeptide(L)'
;MYSGSDLTFHVHGLRIRSAVGCIRWCGPDGIVMSGRTHRTRLARAFASAQPMAYQKALSHVIACSEAGLLPTRLDDAGMQQALVVLRQNLGDLVPKRSPSGAGPAAVATETAEPVPVKRPALSKDPRCVALAVALKPVLQASCPEGAGGYGGALEARLHPADAQALGGMELIRAAMRRAARQLGWRVRTVGYARERLVLVIVQDVRDVPAEFTDALEVDSMSASVEMHQRMAAVGDEAALSALGPGSVQRQTEAFLQAARGAVKADPEAWR
;
A
#
# COMPACT_ATOMS: atom_id res chain seq x y z
N MET A 1 -20.54 60.56 8.80
CA MET A 1 -21.21 60.13 10.05
C MET A 1 -21.93 58.82 9.78
N TYR A 2 -22.05 57.92 10.77
CA TYR A 2 -22.15 56.44 10.74
C TYR A 2 -20.76 55.80 10.81
N SER A 3 -20.13 55.46 11.95
CA SER A 3 -20.54 55.03 13.31
C SER A 3 -21.11 53.61 13.41
N GLY A 4 -20.30 52.71 14.02
CA GLY A 4 -20.66 51.40 14.57
C GLY A 4 -20.37 50.21 13.63
N SER A 5 -19.67 49.14 14.00
CA SER A 5 -19.11 48.72 15.28
C SER A 5 -18.04 47.65 15.03
N ASP A 6 -16.95 47.71 15.80
CA ASP A 6 -15.99 46.62 15.99
C ASP A 6 -16.66 45.35 16.50
N LEU A 7 -16.32 44.20 15.92
CA LEU A 7 -16.51 42.89 16.53
C LEU A 7 -15.22 42.08 16.34
N THR A 8 -14.31 42.30 17.28
CA THR A 8 -13.12 41.48 17.52
C THR A 8 -13.56 40.17 18.17
N PHE A 9 -13.41 39.05 17.46
CA PHE A 9 -13.43 37.72 18.07
C PHE A 9 -12.01 37.18 18.20
N HIS A 10 -11.52 37.17 19.45
CA HIS A 10 -10.42 36.30 19.86
C HIS A 10 -11.00 34.93 20.20
N VAL A 11 -10.61 33.90 19.43
CA VAL A 11 -10.76 32.50 19.84
C VAL A 11 -9.40 31.82 19.77
N HIS A 12 -8.89 31.52 20.95
CA HIS A 12 -7.78 30.61 21.18
C HIS A 12 -8.10 29.21 20.64
N GLY A 13 -7.12 28.57 20.02
CA GLY A 13 -6.93 27.13 20.13
C GLY A 13 -7.39 26.27 18.95
N LEU A 14 -6.50 25.35 18.58
CA LEU A 14 -6.69 24.20 17.70
C LEU A 14 -6.62 24.45 16.17
N ARG A 15 -5.40 24.63 15.67
CA ARG A 15 -5.05 24.30 14.28
C ARG A 15 -5.19 22.78 14.09
N ILE A 16 -6.33 22.35 13.58
CA ILE A 16 -6.47 21.02 12.96
C ILE A 16 -5.69 21.10 11.66
N ARG A 17 -4.52 20.43 11.62
CA ARG A 17 -3.78 20.21 10.39
C ARG A 17 -4.63 19.32 9.49
N SER A 18 -5.06 19.87 8.36
CA SER A 18 -5.66 19.13 7.26
C SER A 18 -4.64 18.11 6.76
N ALA A 19 -4.91 16.83 6.99
CA ALA A 19 -4.16 15.71 6.43
C ALA A 19 -4.69 15.45 5.02
N VAL A 20 -4.23 16.26 4.06
CA VAL A 20 -4.39 15.99 2.63
C VAL A 20 -3.40 14.89 2.25
N GLY A 21 -3.86 13.90 1.50
CA GLY A 21 -3.00 12.82 0.97
C GLY A 21 -3.39 11.42 1.42
N CYS A 22 -4.67 11.04 1.28
CA CYS A 22 -5.07 9.64 1.35
C CYS A 22 -5.74 9.28 0.02
N ILE A 23 -4.94 8.79 -0.93
CA ILE A 23 -5.39 8.28 -2.24
C ILE A 23 -6.45 7.19 -1.98
N ARG A 24 -7.66 7.49 -2.43
CA ARG A 24 -8.88 6.70 -2.32
C ARG A 24 -8.87 5.65 -3.44
N TRP A 25 -8.79 4.38 -3.09
CA TRP A 25 -9.00 3.28 -4.03
C TRP A 25 -10.48 2.86 -3.99
N CYS A 26 -11.19 3.06 -5.10
CA CYS A 26 -12.52 2.51 -5.34
C CYS A 26 -12.42 1.49 -6.49
N GLY A 27 -12.59 0.21 -6.20
CA GLY A 27 -12.83 -0.83 -7.21
C GLY A 27 -14.33 -0.96 -7.52
N PRO A 28 -14.72 -1.62 -8.63
CA PRO A 28 -16.09 -1.56 -9.17
C PRO A 28 -17.09 -2.52 -8.51
N ASP A 29 -16.64 -3.48 -7.70
CA ASP A 29 -17.51 -4.55 -7.24
C ASP A 29 -17.82 -4.42 -5.74
N GLY A 30 -19.06 -4.02 -5.46
CA GLY A 30 -19.61 -3.99 -4.10
C GLY A 30 -19.65 -5.39 -3.48
N ILE A 31 -19.20 -5.45 -2.21
CA ILE A 31 -19.42 -6.50 -1.20
C ILE A 31 -18.46 -7.70 -1.29
N VAL A 32 -17.37 -7.65 -0.50
CA VAL A 32 -17.16 -8.36 0.79
C VAL A 32 -15.93 -7.74 1.46
N MET A 33 -15.98 -7.54 2.78
CA MET A 33 -14.98 -6.84 3.60
C MET A 33 -13.53 -7.29 3.36
N SER A 34 -12.76 -6.42 2.71
CA SER A 34 -11.31 -6.44 2.66
C SER A 34 -10.85 -4.98 2.75
N GLY A 35 -9.99 -4.55 3.65
CA GLY A 35 -9.19 -5.30 4.59
C GLY A 35 -8.57 -4.35 5.61
N ARG A 36 -7.68 -4.90 6.44
CA ARG A 36 -6.74 -4.27 7.37
C ARG A 36 -6.82 -2.75 7.62
N THR A 37 -6.72 -1.92 6.58
CA THR A 37 -6.81 -0.45 6.60
C THR A 37 -8.03 0.10 7.35
N HIS A 38 -9.22 -0.46 7.12
CA HIS A 38 -10.44 0.02 7.79
C HIS A 38 -10.46 -0.35 9.29
N ARG A 39 -10.02 -1.57 9.63
CA ARG A 39 -9.89 -2.01 11.04
C ARG A 39 -8.84 -1.18 11.80
N THR A 40 -7.73 -0.83 11.16
CA THR A 40 -6.70 0.04 11.76
C THR A 40 -7.20 1.47 11.96
N ARG A 41 -7.92 2.04 10.98
CA ARG A 41 -8.50 3.39 11.12
C ARG A 41 -9.54 3.44 12.24
N LEU A 42 -10.42 2.44 12.30
CA LEU A 42 -11.42 2.29 13.36
C LEU A 42 -10.76 2.07 14.74
N ALA A 43 -9.74 1.21 14.84
CA ALA A 43 -9.01 0.98 16.08
C ALA A 43 -8.26 2.23 16.58
N ARG A 44 -7.70 3.05 15.68
CA ARG A 44 -7.09 4.33 16.05
C ARG A 44 -8.12 5.34 16.54
N ALA A 45 -9.24 5.47 15.83
CA ALA A 45 -10.34 6.33 16.26
C ALA A 45 -10.88 5.90 17.63
N PHE A 46 -11.05 4.60 17.84
CA PHE A 46 -11.52 4.01 19.09
C PHE A 46 -10.54 4.23 20.25
N ALA A 47 -9.24 3.99 20.03
CA ALA A 47 -8.18 4.24 21.02
C ALA A 47 -7.97 5.74 21.32
N SER A 48 -8.38 6.64 20.41
CA SER A 48 -8.35 8.09 20.67
C SER A 48 -9.57 8.53 21.47
N ALA A 49 -10.70 7.83 21.30
CA ALA A 49 -11.96 8.15 21.95
C ALA A 49 -12.17 7.42 23.30
N GLN A 50 -11.23 6.57 23.70
CA GLN A 50 -11.22 5.81 24.96
C GLN A 50 -9.77 5.76 25.49
N PRO A 51 -9.53 5.85 26.80
CA PRO A 51 -8.18 5.79 27.36
C PRO A 51 -7.64 4.35 27.35
N MET A 52 -7.43 3.77 26.16
CA MET A 52 -6.91 2.41 26.00
C MET A 52 -5.79 2.33 24.97
N ALA A 53 -4.90 1.36 25.16
CA ALA A 53 -3.82 1.09 24.23
C ALA A 53 -4.36 0.65 22.85
N TYR A 54 -3.72 1.11 21.78
CA TYR A 54 -4.09 0.80 20.40
C TYR A 54 -4.21 -0.71 20.11
N GLN A 55 -3.31 -1.53 20.65
CA GLN A 55 -3.37 -2.99 20.45
C GLN A 55 -4.64 -3.60 21.05
N LYS A 56 -5.06 -3.11 22.23
CA LYS A 56 -6.31 -3.55 22.88
C LYS A 56 -7.53 -3.11 22.06
N ALA A 57 -7.53 -1.87 21.56
CA ALA A 57 -8.57 -1.38 20.65
C ALA A 57 -8.65 -2.21 19.36
N LEU A 58 -7.49 -2.57 18.79
CA LEU A 58 -7.42 -3.38 17.57
C LEU A 58 -7.96 -4.80 17.78
N SER A 59 -7.59 -5.47 18.87
CA SER A 59 -8.13 -6.78 19.23
C SER A 59 -9.66 -6.74 19.39
N HIS A 60 -10.19 -5.67 19.99
CA HIS A 60 -11.63 -5.49 20.17
C HIS A 60 -12.37 -5.28 18.85
N VAL A 61 -11.80 -4.47 17.97
CA VAL A 61 -12.33 -4.25 16.61
C VAL A 61 -12.32 -5.54 15.79
N ILE A 62 -11.30 -6.38 15.94
CA ILE A 62 -11.24 -7.70 15.28
C ILE A 62 -12.36 -8.59 15.80
N ALA A 63 -12.51 -8.71 17.13
CA ALA A 63 -13.57 -9.54 17.74
C ALA A 63 -14.98 -9.10 17.30
N CYS A 64 -15.27 -7.79 17.32
CA CYS A 64 -16.57 -7.28 16.87
C CYS A 64 -16.79 -7.45 15.36
N SER A 65 -15.73 -7.38 14.56
CA SER A 65 -15.79 -7.65 13.12
C SER A 65 -16.07 -9.12 12.83
N GLU A 66 -15.45 -10.03 13.58
CA GLU A 66 -15.66 -11.49 13.45
C GLU A 66 -17.04 -11.90 13.93
N ALA A 67 -17.58 -11.22 14.94
CA ALA A 67 -18.94 -11.40 15.42
C ALA A 67 -20.02 -10.77 14.50
N GLY A 68 -19.62 -10.12 13.39
CA GLY A 68 -20.56 -9.50 12.45
C GLY A 68 -21.31 -8.28 13.00
N LEU A 69 -20.82 -7.66 14.09
CA LEU A 69 -21.48 -6.55 14.79
C LEU A 69 -21.20 -5.19 14.13
N LEU A 70 -20.22 -5.11 13.23
CA LEU A 70 -19.83 -3.86 12.59
C LEU A 70 -20.63 -3.61 11.30
N PRO A 71 -20.96 -2.34 10.98
CA PRO A 71 -21.70 -2.01 9.77
C PRO A 71 -20.92 -2.38 8.50
N THR A 72 -21.65 -2.77 7.46
CA THR A 72 -21.10 -3.18 6.16
C THR A 72 -20.45 -2.03 5.40
N ARG A 73 -20.89 -0.79 5.65
CA ARG A 73 -20.30 0.45 5.13
C ARG A 73 -19.64 1.22 6.26
N LEU A 74 -18.42 1.70 5.99
CA LEU A 74 -17.59 2.45 6.94
C LEU A 74 -17.31 3.88 6.42
N ASP A 75 -18.36 4.54 5.93
CA ASP A 75 -18.37 5.99 5.69
C ASP A 75 -18.44 6.75 7.02
N ASP A 76 -18.55 8.08 6.99
CA ASP A 76 -18.52 8.89 8.22
C ASP A 76 -19.67 8.53 9.18
N ALA A 77 -20.85 8.19 8.66
CA ALA A 77 -21.98 7.71 9.46
C ALA A 77 -21.72 6.29 10.00
N GLY A 78 -21.23 5.38 9.16
CA GLY A 78 -20.86 4.02 9.54
C GLY A 78 -19.73 3.97 10.58
N MET A 79 -18.78 4.91 10.53
CA MET A 79 -17.71 5.07 11.52
C MET A 79 -18.26 5.44 12.89
N GLN A 80 -19.20 6.38 12.96
CA GLN A 80 -19.85 6.75 14.23
C GLN A 80 -20.66 5.59 14.81
N GLN A 81 -21.43 4.91 13.97
CA GLN A 81 -22.20 3.74 14.37
C GLN A 81 -21.30 2.60 14.89
N ALA A 82 -20.19 2.33 14.20
CA ALA A 82 -19.20 1.35 14.64
C ALA A 82 -18.59 1.69 16.01
N LEU A 83 -18.30 2.97 16.28
CA LEU A 83 -17.78 3.40 17.58
C LEU A 83 -18.80 3.20 18.72
N VAL A 84 -20.08 3.44 18.46
CA VAL A 84 -21.15 3.17 19.43
C VAL A 84 -21.22 1.69 19.76
N VAL A 85 -21.23 0.82 18.75
CA VAL A 85 -21.23 -0.65 18.94
C VAL A 85 -20.00 -1.10 19.73
N LEU A 86 -18.81 -0.60 19.39
CA LEU A 86 -17.58 -0.97 20.09
C LEU A 86 -17.58 -0.54 21.57
N ARG A 87 -18.16 0.62 21.90
CA ARG A 87 -18.32 1.09 23.29
C ARG A 87 -19.31 0.25 24.07
N GLN A 88 -20.43 -0.14 23.44
CA GLN A 88 -21.44 -0.98 24.08
C GLN A 88 -20.91 -2.38 24.40
N ASN A 89 -20.02 -2.91 23.55
CA ASN A 89 -19.46 -4.25 23.70
C ASN A 89 -18.14 -4.29 24.49
N LEU A 90 -17.71 -3.19 25.12
CA LEU A 90 -16.41 -3.07 25.80
C LEU A 90 -16.23 -4.04 26.98
N GLY A 91 -17.32 -4.61 27.50
CA GLY A 91 -17.33 -5.54 28.63
C GLY A 91 -17.72 -6.99 28.32
N ASP A 92 -18.35 -7.26 27.18
CA ASP A 92 -19.00 -8.57 26.93
C ASP A 92 -18.13 -9.58 26.18
N LEU A 93 -17.00 -9.13 25.61
CA LEU A 93 -16.13 -9.96 24.78
C LEU A 93 -14.72 -10.11 25.37
N VAL A 94 -14.66 -10.60 26.61
CA VAL A 94 -13.43 -11.24 27.12
C VAL A 94 -13.39 -12.65 26.50
N PRO A 95 -12.36 -13.01 25.72
CA PRO A 95 -12.22 -14.40 25.29
C PRO A 95 -12.01 -15.28 26.52
N LYS A 96 -13.03 -16.08 26.87
CA LYS A 96 -12.91 -17.17 27.85
C LYS A 96 -11.80 -18.10 27.34
N ARG A 97 -10.66 -18.05 28.02
CA ARG A 97 -9.58 -19.02 27.88
C ARG A 97 -10.12 -20.35 28.41
N SER A 98 -10.54 -21.26 27.55
CA SER A 98 -10.81 -22.63 27.95
C SER A 98 -9.49 -23.32 28.31
N PRO A 99 -9.38 -23.98 29.49
CA PRO A 99 -8.26 -24.82 29.81
C PRO A 99 -8.53 -26.28 29.38
N SER A 100 -7.42 -26.98 29.13
CA SER A 100 -7.28 -28.44 29.15
C SER A 100 -7.73 -29.25 27.94
N GLY A 101 -6.85 -30.18 27.57
CA GLY A 101 -7.04 -31.22 26.58
C GLY A 101 -5.72 -31.94 26.32
N ALA A 102 -5.21 -32.64 27.33
CA ALA A 102 -4.10 -33.58 27.20
C ALA A 102 -4.39 -34.60 26.09
N GLY A 103 -3.42 -34.79 25.19
CA GLY A 103 -3.41 -35.83 24.17
C GLY A 103 -2.05 -36.55 24.19
N PRO A 104 -2.02 -37.89 24.07
CA PRO A 104 -0.92 -38.72 24.53
C PRO A 104 0.28 -38.75 23.59
N ALA A 105 1.39 -39.23 24.16
CA ALA A 105 2.68 -39.45 23.53
C ALA A 105 2.59 -40.16 22.17
N ALA A 106 3.15 -39.52 21.14
CA ALA A 106 3.54 -40.16 19.89
C ALA A 106 5.06 -40.07 19.75
N VAL A 107 5.66 -41.24 19.93
CA VAL A 107 6.98 -41.74 19.54
C VAL A 107 7.81 -40.80 18.65
N ALA A 108 9.01 -40.50 19.13
CA ALA A 108 10.09 -39.85 18.40
C ALA A 108 10.44 -40.64 17.13
N THR A 109 10.36 -39.96 15.99
CA THR A 109 11.20 -40.24 14.83
C THR A 109 11.92 -38.96 14.48
N GLU A 110 13.19 -38.92 14.88
CA GLU A 110 14.19 -37.95 14.51
C GLU A 110 14.38 -38.00 12.99
N THR A 111 13.59 -37.20 12.27
CA THR A 111 13.89 -36.84 10.88
C THR A 111 14.59 -35.50 10.95
N ALA A 112 15.91 -35.53 10.78
CA ALA A 112 16.75 -34.35 10.76
C ALA A 112 16.15 -33.28 9.82
N GLU A 113 15.68 -32.17 10.39
CA GLU A 113 15.37 -30.96 9.63
C GLU A 113 16.63 -30.56 8.86
N PRO A 114 16.55 -30.32 7.53
CA PRO A 114 17.67 -29.76 6.81
C PRO A 114 17.96 -28.38 7.39
N VAL A 115 19.14 -28.24 8.00
CA VAL A 115 19.69 -26.97 8.51
C VAL A 115 19.41 -25.88 7.48
N PRO A 116 18.67 -24.80 7.82
CA PRO A 116 18.36 -23.76 6.86
C PRO A 116 19.67 -23.08 6.47
N VAL A 117 20.17 -23.41 5.27
CA VAL A 117 21.30 -22.74 4.64
C VAL A 117 20.97 -21.26 4.68
N LYS A 118 21.77 -20.50 5.44
CA LYS A 118 21.58 -19.08 5.71
C LYS A 118 21.76 -18.32 4.40
N ARG A 119 20.68 -18.21 3.60
CA ARG A 119 20.70 -17.52 2.32
C ARG A 119 21.18 -16.09 2.56
N PRO A 120 22.16 -15.60 1.79
CA PRO A 120 22.61 -14.22 1.92
C PRO A 120 21.41 -13.28 1.78
N ALA A 121 21.43 -12.19 2.53
CA ALA A 121 20.37 -11.19 2.46
C ALA A 121 20.20 -10.74 1.00
N LEU A 122 18.98 -10.75 0.48
CA LEU A 122 18.66 -10.38 -0.91
C LEU A 122 19.21 -9.00 -1.31
N SER A 123 19.45 -8.11 -0.33
CA SER A 123 20.03 -6.79 -0.56
C SER A 123 21.50 -6.80 -0.98
N LYS A 124 22.22 -7.92 -0.77
CA LYS A 124 23.61 -8.15 -1.16
C LYS A 124 23.74 -9.04 -2.39
N ASP A 125 22.63 -9.60 -2.89
CA ASP A 125 22.63 -10.38 -4.12
C ASP A 125 23.06 -9.47 -5.30
N PRO A 126 24.06 -9.86 -6.11
CA PRO A 126 24.54 -9.04 -7.22
C PRO A 126 23.42 -8.70 -8.22
N ARG A 127 22.46 -9.61 -8.45
CA ARG A 127 21.29 -9.36 -9.31
C ARG A 127 20.41 -8.26 -8.76
N CYS A 128 20.20 -8.25 -7.43
CA CYS A 128 19.43 -7.21 -6.76
C CYS A 128 20.11 -5.84 -6.88
N VAL A 129 21.44 -5.80 -6.79
CA VAL A 129 22.23 -4.57 -6.98
C VAL A 129 22.12 -4.09 -8.43
N ALA A 130 22.36 -4.96 -9.40
CA ALA A 130 22.28 -4.63 -10.84
C ALA A 130 20.88 -4.15 -11.23
N LEU A 131 19.84 -4.87 -10.81
CA LEU A 131 18.44 -4.48 -11.08
C LEU A 131 18.08 -3.16 -10.39
N ALA A 132 18.54 -2.92 -9.17
CA ALA A 132 18.28 -1.65 -8.49
C ALA A 132 18.92 -0.46 -9.21
N VAL A 133 20.14 -0.62 -9.73
CA VAL A 133 20.81 0.42 -10.53
C VAL A 133 20.01 0.74 -11.78
N ALA A 134 19.55 -0.29 -12.51
CA ALA A 134 18.77 -0.09 -13.73
C ALA A 134 17.38 0.51 -13.47
N LEU A 135 16.74 0.21 -12.34
CA LEU A 135 15.41 0.71 -11.99
C LEU A 135 15.41 2.14 -11.43
N LYS A 136 16.56 2.64 -10.96
CA LYS A 136 16.67 4.01 -10.42
C LYS A 136 16.14 5.09 -11.38
N PRO A 137 16.54 5.16 -12.66
CA PRO A 137 16.00 6.15 -13.59
C PRO A 137 14.50 5.98 -13.84
N VAL A 138 13.99 4.74 -13.86
CA VAL A 138 12.55 4.47 -14.02
C VAL A 138 11.75 5.04 -12.85
N LEU A 139 12.23 4.86 -11.62
CA LEU A 139 11.62 5.42 -10.42
C LEU A 139 11.71 6.94 -10.36
N GLN A 140 12.82 7.51 -10.83
CA GLN A 140 12.96 8.97 -10.89
C GLN A 140 12.00 9.59 -11.91
N ALA A 141 11.82 8.93 -13.06
CA ALA A 141 10.88 9.36 -14.09
C ALA A 141 9.41 9.16 -13.70
N SER A 142 9.12 8.33 -12.69
CA SER A 142 7.76 8.15 -12.19
C SER A 142 7.33 9.18 -11.14
N CYS A 143 8.23 10.10 -10.76
CA CYS A 143 7.88 11.28 -9.99
C CYS A 143 7.14 12.28 -10.88
N PRO A 144 6.01 12.85 -10.43
CA PRO A 144 5.32 13.89 -11.17
C PRO A 144 6.20 15.11 -11.44
N GLU A 145 6.00 15.73 -12.60
CA GLU A 145 6.69 16.95 -12.96
C GLU A 145 6.37 18.08 -11.97
N GLY A 146 7.38 18.85 -11.57
CA GLY A 146 7.22 19.91 -10.57
C GLY A 146 7.09 19.43 -9.11
N ALA A 147 7.00 18.12 -8.84
CA ALA A 147 6.84 17.60 -7.48
C ALA A 147 8.15 17.42 -6.69
N GLY A 148 9.27 17.98 -7.16
CA GLY A 148 10.56 17.91 -6.45
C GLY A 148 11.08 16.50 -6.17
N GLY A 149 10.62 15.50 -6.94
CA GLY A 149 10.94 14.09 -6.71
C GLY A 149 10.11 13.39 -5.63
N TYR A 150 9.00 13.98 -5.18
CA TYR A 150 8.00 13.38 -4.29
C TYR A 150 6.88 12.68 -5.07
N GLY A 151 6.12 11.82 -4.40
CA GLY A 151 4.88 11.23 -4.94
C GLY A 151 5.10 10.10 -5.95
N GLY A 152 6.36 9.77 -6.29
CA GLY A 152 6.68 8.71 -7.23
C GLY A 152 6.17 7.34 -6.79
N ALA A 153 5.70 6.56 -7.77
CA ALA A 153 5.29 5.18 -7.60
C ALA A 153 5.71 4.36 -8.82
N LEU A 154 5.94 3.06 -8.63
CA LEU A 154 6.17 2.13 -9.73
C LEU A 154 5.43 0.83 -9.46
N GLU A 155 4.56 0.46 -10.40
CA GLU A 155 3.83 -0.80 -10.46
C GLU A 155 4.33 -1.65 -11.63
N ALA A 156 4.76 -2.87 -11.33
CA ALA A 156 5.16 -3.87 -12.30
C ALA A 156 4.21 -5.07 -12.23
N ARG A 157 3.54 -5.38 -13.35
CA ARG A 157 2.70 -6.56 -13.55
C ARG A 157 3.39 -7.54 -14.48
N LEU A 158 3.97 -8.60 -13.91
CA LEU A 158 4.83 -9.54 -14.62
C LEU A 158 4.12 -10.88 -14.81
N HIS A 159 4.42 -11.53 -15.93
CA HIS A 159 4.14 -12.96 -16.06
C HIS A 159 5.01 -13.73 -15.04
N PRO A 160 4.53 -14.82 -14.42
CA PRO A 160 5.32 -15.58 -13.45
C PRO A 160 6.67 -16.07 -13.99
N ALA A 161 6.75 -16.41 -15.28
CA ALA A 161 8.01 -16.80 -15.92
C ALA A 161 9.04 -15.65 -15.93
N ASP A 162 8.63 -14.43 -16.27
CA ASP A 162 9.50 -13.26 -16.26
C ASP A 162 9.96 -12.94 -14.84
N ALA A 163 9.05 -13.03 -13.87
CA ALA A 163 9.39 -12.81 -12.47
C ALA A 163 10.39 -13.86 -11.97
N GLN A 164 10.25 -15.13 -12.37
CA GLN A 164 11.20 -16.19 -12.03
C GLN A 164 12.56 -15.98 -12.70
N ALA A 165 12.59 -15.62 -13.98
CA ALA A 165 13.83 -15.28 -14.70
C ALA A 165 14.58 -14.11 -14.02
N LEU A 166 13.83 -13.20 -13.39
CA LEU A 166 14.38 -12.10 -12.60
C LEU A 166 14.69 -12.46 -11.13
N GLY A 167 14.77 -13.74 -10.77
CA GLY A 167 15.12 -14.19 -9.41
C GLY A 167 13.96 -14.17 -8.42
N GLY A 168 12.72 -14.05 -8.91
CA GLY A 168 11.49 -14.12 -8.14
C GLY A 168 11.02 -12.78 -7.55
N MET A 169 9.76 -12.78 -7.09
CA MET A 169 9.09 -11.59 -6.54
C MET A 169 9.89 -10.92 -5.41
N GLU A 170 10.49 -11.69 -4.51
CA GLU A 170 11.21 -11.13 -3.37
C GLU A 170 12.50 -10.40 -3.78
N LEU A 171 13.21 -10.88 -4.82
CA LEU A 171 14.38 -10.18 -5.36
C LEU A 171 13.97 -8.87 -6.03
N ILE A 172 12.91 -8.91 -6.85
CA ILE A 172 12.35 -7.73 -7.51
C ILE A 172 11.92 -6.68 -6.48
N ARG A 173 11.19 -7.10 -5.43
CA ARG A 173 10.80 -6.22 -4.33
C ARG A 173 12.01 -5.61 -3.62
N ALA A 174 13.05 -6.40 -3.37
CA ALA A 174 14.27 -5.92 -2.75
C ALA A 174 14.99 -4.89 -3.64
N ALA A 175 15.08 -5.14 -4.94
CA ALA A 175 15.70 -4.25 -5.92
C ALA A 175 14.94 -2.91 -6.03
N MET A 176 13.60 -2.95 -6.19
CA MET A 176 12.76 -1.74 -6.23
C MET A 176 12.88 -0.93 -4.94
N ARG A 177 12.87 -1.60 -3.77
CA ARG A 177 13.06 -0.95 -2.47
C ARG A 177 14.44 -0.29 -2.36
N ARG A 178 15.48 -0.98 -2.83
CA ARG A 178 16.86 -0.47 -2.82
C ARG A 178 16.99 0.76 -3.72
N ALA A 179 16.49 0.69 -4.94
CA ALA A 179 16.51 1.79 -5.90
C ALA A 179 15.77 3.03 -5.36
N ALA A 180 14.56 2.84 -4.82
CA ALA A 180 13.80 3.93 -4.21
C ALA A 180 14.51 4.55 -2.99
N ARG A 181 15.17 3.74 -2.15
CA ARG A 181 15.99 4.27 -1.03
C ARG A 181 17.19 5.08 -1.51
N GLN A 182 17.79 4.73 -2.65
CA GLN A 182 18.86 5.53 -3.26
C GLN A 182 18.38 6.89 -3.78
N LEU A 183 17.07 7.06 -3.97
CA LEU A 183 16.42 8.34 -4.27
C LEU A 183 15.97 9.09 -3.00
N GLY A 184 16.29 8.57 -1.81
CA GLY A 184 15.89 9.16 -0.54
C GLY A 184 14.41 8.93 -0.19
N TRP A 185 13.71 8.03 -0.88
CA TRP A 185 12.29 7.77 -0.60
C TRP A 185 12.10 7.06 0.73
N ARG A 186 10.99 7.40 1.40
CA ARG A 186 10.40 6.54 2.43
C ARG A 186 9.44 5.61 1.70
N VAL A 187 9.62 4.30 1.83
CA VAL A 187 9.00 3.35 0.89
C VAL A 187 7.90 2.52 1.52
N ARG A 188 6.78 2.40 0.81
CA ARG A 188 5.82 1.31 0.97
C ARG A 188 5.99 0.34 -0.20
N THR A 189 6.11 -0.95 0.09
CA THR A 189 6.25 -1.97 -0.95
C THR A 189 5.20 -3.07 -0.79
N VAL A 190 4.48 -3.37 -1.86
CA VAL A 190 3.51 -4.47 -1.94
C VAL A 190 4.02 -5.51 -2.93
N GLY A 191 3.82 -6.79 -2.62
CA GLY A 191 4.13 -7.89 -3.50
C GLY A 191 2.96 -8.87 -3.47
N TYR A 192 2.55 -9.33 -4.64
CA TYR A 192 1.44 -10.27 -4.79
C TYR A 192 1.72 -11.24 -5.92
N ALA A 193 1.51 -12.54 -5.69
CA ALA A 193 1.69 -13.58 -6.69
C ALA A 193 0.44 -14.46 -6.78
N ARG A 194 0.00 -14.71 -8.02
CA ARG A 194 -1.00 -15.73 -8.42
C ARG A 194 -0.44 -16.54 -9.58
N GLU A 195 -1.16 -17.59 -9.94
CA GLU A 195 -0.82 -18.50 -11.06
C GLU A 195 -0.49 -17.80 -12.38
N ARG A 196 -1.07 -16.62 -12.65
CA ARG A 196 -0.91 -15.90 -13.93
C ARG A 196 -0.32 -14.50 -13.80
N LEU A 197 0.01 -14.05 -12.58
CA LEU A 197 0.42 -12.67 -12.35
C LEU A 197 1.34 -12.56 -11.12
N VAL A 198 2.45 -11.85 -11.29
CA VAL A 198 3.25 -11.31 -10.20
C VAL A 198 3.15 -9.78 -10.25
N LEU A 199 2.59 -9.19 -9.19
CA LEU A 199 2.46 -7.75 -9.01
C LEU A 199 3.46 -7.29 -7.97
N VAL A 200 4.25 -6.26 -8.30
CA VAL A 200 5.11 -5.57 -7.35
C VAL A 200 4.88 -4.07 -7.45
N ILE A 201 4.64 -3.43 -6.31
CA ILE A 201 4.45 -1.98 -6.21
C ILE A 201 5.48 -1.42 -5.22
N VAL A 202 6.12 -0.31 -5.58
CA VAL A 202 6.84 0.57 -4.65
C VAL A 202 6.26 1.98 -4.74
N GLN A 203 6.08 2.63 -3.59
CA GLN A 203 5.52 3.97 -3.51
C GLN A 203 6.32 4.80 -2.52
N ASP A 204 6.59 6.06 -2.87
CA ASP A 204 7.07 7.07 -1.94
C ASP A 204 5.95 7.47 -0.97
N VAL A 205 6.24 7.38 0.33
CA VAL A 205 5.33 7.72 1.42
C VAL A 205 5.95 8.76 2.35
N ARG A 206 6.89 9.57 1.84
CA ARG A 206 7.36 10.77 2.54
C ARG A 206 6.21 11.76 2.71
N ASP A 207 6.25 12.51 3.80
CA ASP A 207 5.37 13.67 3.97
C ASP A 207 5.78 14.73 2.93
N VAL A 208 4.78 15.25 2.22
CA VAL A 208 5.00 16.15 1.08
C VAL A 208 5.09 17.59 1.60
N PRO A 209 6.15 18.35 1.27
CA PRO A 209 6.22 19.78 1.49
C PRO A 209 5.07 20.53 0.78
N ALA A 210 4.56 21.59 1.42
CA ALA A 210 3.41 22.35 0.88
C ALA A 210 3.67 22.87 -0.54
N GLU A 211 4.89 23.29 -0.85
CA GLU A 211 5.32 23.79 -2.17
C GLU A 211 5.17 22.79 -3.32
N PHE A 212 5.06 21.49 -3.04
CA PHE A 212 4.89 20.45 -4.07
C PHE A 212 3.46 19.89 -4.13
N THR A 213 2.55 20.38 -3.29
CA THR A 213 1.21 19.79 -3.15
C THR A 213 0.39 19.97 -4.43
N ASP A 214 0.41 21.16 -5.03
CA ASP A 214 -0.33 21.46 -6.26
C ASP A 214 0.11 20.53 -7.42
N ALA A 215 1.41 20.29 -7.57
CA ALA A 215 1.93 19.39 -8.61
C ALA A 215 1.41 17.95 -8.43
N LEU A 216 1.33 17.46 -7.20
CA LEU A 216 0.79 16.14 -6.91
C LEU A 216 -0.73 16.06 -7.07
N GLU A 217 -1.45 17.14 -6.77
CA GLU A 217 -2.90 17.21 -7.00
C GLU A 217 -3.21 17.18 -8.50
N VAL A 218 -2.47 17.96 -9.31
CA VAL A 218 -2.60 17.96 -10.77
C VAL A 218 -2.31 16.58 -11.36
N ASP A 219 -1.24 15.91 -10.91
CA ASP A 219 -0.92 14.55 -11.34
C ASP A 219 -2.00 13.54 -10.96
N SER A 220 -2.48 13.60 -9.71
CA SER A 220 -3.56 12.73 -9.24
C SER A 220 -4.86 12.94 -10.03
N MET A 221 -5.19 14.19 -10.38
CA MET A 221 -6.34 14.52 -11.22
C MET A 221 -6.14 13.99 -12.65
N SER A 222 -4.95 14.15 -13.22
CA SER A 222 -4.61 13.66 -14.55
C SER A 222 -4.72 12.14 -14.65
N ALA A 223 -4.18 11.41 -13.67
CA ALA A 223 -4.31 9.96 -13.57
C ALA A 223 -5.78 9.52 -13.44
N SER A 224 -6.59 10.29 -12.70
CA SER A 224 -8.03 10.04 -12.57
C SER A 224 -8.75 10.26 -13.89
N VAL A 225 -8.43 11.30 -14.64
CA VAL A 225 -9.01 11.57 -15.98
C VAL A 225 -8.65 10.45 -16.95
N GLU A 226 -7.38 10.03 -17.01
CA GLU A 226 -6.96 8.90 -17.85
C GLU A 226 -7.75 7.64 -17.51
N MET A 227 -7.90 7.32 -16.22
CA MET A 227 -8.68 6.17 -15.77
C MET A 227 -10.14 6.25 -16.24
N HIS A 228 -10.81 7.39 -16.06
CA HIS A 228 -12.20 7.55 -16.49
C HIS A 228 -12.35 7.46 -18.01
N GLN A 229 -11.45 8.05 -18.79
CA GLN A 229 -11.45 7.96 -20.26
C GLN A 229 -11.33 6.50 -20.71
N ARG A 230 -10.40 5.75 -20.11
CA ARG A 230 -10.21 4.32 -20.44
C ARG A 230 -11.41 3.48 -20.01
N MET A 231 -12.00 3.76 -18.84
CA MET A 231 -13.22 3.07 -18.40
C MET A 231 -14.39 3.34 -19.34
N ALA A 232 -14.55 4.58 -19.83
CA ALA A 232 -15.58 4.92 -20.81
C ALA A 232 -15.37 4.25 -22.17
N ALA A 233 -14.11 3.95 -22.54
CA ALA A 233 -13.77 3.25 -23.76
C ALA A 233 -13.86 1.70 -23.64
N VAL A 234 -14.20 1.15 -22.47
CA VAL A 234 -14.32 -0.31 -22.30
C VAL A 234 -15.39 -0.87 -23.25
N GLY A 235 -15.01 -1.82 -24.10
CA GLY A 235 -15.88 -2.41 -25.12
C GLY A 235 -15.78 -1.74 -26.50
N ASP A 236 -15.04 -0.63 -26.61
CA ASP A 236 -14.68 0.00 -27.88
C ASP A 236 -13.16 -0.12 -28.10
N GLU A 237 -12.76 -1.12 -28.89
CA GLU A 237 -11.35 -1.38 -29.18
C GLU A 237 -10.66 -0.22 -29.91
N ALA A 238 -11.38 0.50 -30.78
CA ALA A 238 -10.83 1.62 -31.52
C ALA A 238 -10.56 2.81 -30.58
N ALA A 239 -11.51 3.11 -29.69
CA ALA A 239 -11.33 4.14 -28.66
C ALA A 239 -10.20 3.78 -27.68
N LEU A 240 -10.12 2.53 -27.23
CA LEU A 240 -9.03 2.08 -26.35
C LEU A 240 -7.65 2.15 -27.04
N SER A 241 -7.58 1.77 -28.32
CA SER A 241 -6.36 1.84 -29.10
C SER A 241 -5.88 3.29 -29.28
N ALA A 242 -6.79 4.22 -29.55
CA ALA A 242 -6.49 5.64 -29.67
C ALA A 242 -5.90 6.26 -28.38
N LEU A 243 -6.28 5.73 -27.21
CA LEU A 243 -5.74 6.14 -25.91
C LEU A 243 -4.35 5.55 -25.61
N GLY A 244 -3.82 4.66 -26.46
CA GLY A 244 -2.53 4.02 -26.29
C GLY A 244 -2.43 3.11 -25.06
N PRO A 245 -1.22 2.70 -24.64
CA PRO A 245 -1.02 1.87 -23.46
C PRO A 245 -1.36 2.64 -22.19
N GLY A 246 -2.04 2.01 -21.23
CA GLY A 246 -2.42 2.62 -19.95
C GLY A 246 -1.23 2.81 -19.01
N SER A 247 -1.40 3.65 -17.98
CA SER A 247 -0.34 3.96 -17.00
C SER A 247 0.42 2.74 -16.45
N VAL A 248 -0.30 1.69 -16.03
CA VAL A 248 0.33 0.46 -15.50
C VAL A 248 1.07 -0.32 -16.58
N GLN A 249 0.56 -0.33 -17.82
CA GLN A 249 1.24 -0.98 -18.94
C GLN A 249 2.55 -0.24 -19.26
N ARG A 250 2.51 1.10 -19.33
CA ARG A 250 3.71 1.94 -19.51
C ARG A 250 4.75 1.70 -18.42
N GLN A 251 4.32 1.65 -17.16
CA GLN A 251 5.21 1.37 -16.02
C GLN A 251 5.82 -0.03 -16.07
N THR A 252 5.01 -1.05 -16.41
CA THR A 252 5.47 -2.44 -16.55
C THR A 252 6.47 -2.58 -17.69
N GLU A 253 6.22 -1.92 -18.83
CA GLU A 253 7.14 -1.94 -19.96
C GLU A 253 8.47 -1.26 -19.63
N ALA A 254 8.44 -0.09 -18.98
CA ALA A 254 9.64 0.60 -18.52
C ALA A 254 10.45 -0.26 -17.52
N PHE A 255 9.76 -0.96 -16.61
CA PHE A 255 10.39 -1.94 -15.72
C PHE A 255 11.07 -3.07 -16.50
N LEU A 256 10.38 -3.68 -17.47
CA LEU A 256 10.93 -4.80 -18.25
C LEU A 256 12.12 -4.37 -19.12
N GLN A 257 12.05 -3.17 -19.72
CA GLN A 257 13.16 -2.61 -20.48
C GLN A 257 14.40 -2.40 -19.59
N ALA A 258 14.22 -1.80 -18.40
CA ALA A 258 15.31 -1.64 -17.43
C ALA A 258 15.86 -2.99 -16.95
N ALA A 259 15.00 -3.97 -16.67
CA ALA A 259 15.41 -5.30 -16.24
C ALA A 259 16.22 -6.04 -17.33
N ARG A 260 15.78 -5.98 -18.59
CA ARG A 260 16.55 -6.52 -19.73
C ARG A 260 17.91 -5.83 -19.87
N GLY A 261 17.95 -4.51 -19.65
CA GLY A 261 19.20 -3.75 -19.59
C GLY A 261 20.14 -4.25 -18.50
N ALA A 262 19.62 -4.50 -17.29
CA ALA A 262 20.40 -5.04 -16.17
C ALA A 262 20.97 -6.43 -16.47
N VAL A 263 20.17 -7.33 -17.06
CA VAL A 263 20.62 -8.68 -17.45
C VAL A 263 21.70 -8.61 -18.52
N LYS A 264 21.56 -7.71 -19.50
CA LYS A 264 22.55 -7.52 -20.56
C LYS A 264 23.86 -6.92 -20.04
N ALA A 265 23.80 -6.02 -19.06
CA ALA A 265 24.95 -5.32 -18.53
C ALA A 265 25.84 -6.19 -17.64
N ASP A 266 25.26 -7.16 -16.93
CA ASP A 266 25.98 -8.05 -16.01
C ASP A 266 25.48 -9.49 -16.14
N PRO A 267 25.75 -10.17 -17.27
CA PRO A 267 25.25 -11.53 -17.49
C PRO A 267 25.78 -12.54 -16.49
N GLU A 268 26.93 -12.30 -15.86
CA GLU A 268 27.52 -13.19 -14.87
C GLU A 268 26.72 -13.23 -13.57
N ALA A 269 26.12 -12.11 -13.16
CA ALA A 269 25.20 -12.09 -12.03
C ALA A 269 23.95 -12.96 -12.24
N TRP A 270 23.57 -13.26 -13.49
CA TRP A 270 22.35 -13.98 -13.85
C TRP A 270 22.57 -15.42 -14.35
N ARG A 271 23.81 -15.94 -14.31
CA ARG A 271 24.12 -17.36 -14.54
C ARG A 271 23.87 -18.19 -13.28
#